data_AF-A0A450SKP3-F1
#
_entry.id   AF-A0A450SKP3-F1
#
_cell.length_a   1.000
_cell.length_b   1.000
_cell.length_c   1.000
_cell.angle_alpha   90.00
_cell.angle_beta   90.00
_cell.angle_gamma   90.00
#
_symmetry.space_group_name_H-M   'P 1'
#
loop_
_entity.id
_entity.type
_entity.pdbx_description
1 polymer ?
#
loop_
_entity_poly.entity_id
_entity_poly.type
_entity_poly.pdbx_seq_one_letter_code
_entity_poly.pdbx_strand_id
1 'polypeptide(L)'
;MADANGQELDEKQCRCINPYGEYMIKPLQKVEIKLVEHAPLPNQPEKYIVGPTPWVQRYKIEAHEVEGYLDAPKTLWGTRDRVAYSEIENGTKRITQSLYLVRVDKLKIQKNERNKWRALFSFNGDFYDLPVTDPHADRHLQNPQHQGILCVSLGEKFRPQGSEEDYCYKIVAAII
;
A
#
# COMPACT_ATOMS: atom_id res chain seq x y z
N MET A 1 1.90 -9.30 -3.36
CA MET A 1 2.73 -10.18 -4.21
C MET A 1 3.89 -10.70 -3.38
N ALA A 2 4.43 -11.87 -3.70
CA ALA A 2 5.57 -12.44 -3.00
C ALA A 2 6.50 -13.24 -3.94
N ASP A 3 7.73 -13.45 -3.51
CA ASP A 3 8.71 -14.29 -4.18
C ASP A 3 8.34 -15.79 -4.08
N ALA A 4 9.15 -16.66 -4.69
CA ALA A 4 8.95 -18.11 -4.64
C ALA A 4 8.98 -18.73 -3.23
N ASN A 5 9.50 -18.00 -2.22
CA ASN A 5 9.53 -18.40 -0.83
C ASN A 5 8.40 -17.76 0.00
N GLY A 6 7.49 -17.01 -0.63
CA GLY A 6 6.42 -16.29 0.05
C GLY A 6 6.85 -15.00 0.75
N GLN A 7 8.07 -14.52 0.52
CA GLN A 7 8.66 -13.30 1.10
C GLN A 7 8.38 -12.06 0.23
N GLU A 8 8.70 -10.89 0.78
CA GLU A 8 8.66 -9.62 0.04
C GLU A 8 9.60 -9.66 -1.18
N LEU A 9 9.20 -8.98 -2.25
CA LEU A 9 10.00 -8.87 -3.45
C LEU A 9 11.17 -7.92 -3.24
N ASP A 10 12.36 -8.32 -3.66
CA ASP A 10 13.53 -7.45 -3.64
C ASP A 10 13.52 -6.40 -4.78
N GLU A 11 14.48 -5.48 -4.75
CA GLU A 11 14.63 -4.45 -5.79
C GLU A 11 14.80 -5.03 -7.19
N LYS A 12 15.46 -6.19 -7.34
CA LYS A 12 15.69 -6.81 -8.66
C LYS A 12 14.39 -7.40 -9.20
N GLN A 13 13.59 -8.02 -8.33
CA GLN A 13 12.29 -8.59 -8.67
C GLN A 13 11.25 -7.52 -9.01
N CYS A 14 11.45 -6.29 -8.53
CA CYS A 14 10.59 -5.14 -8.85
C CYS A 14 11.04 -4.36 -10.10
N ARG A 15 11.93 -4.91 -10.93
CA ARG A 15 12.33 -4.28 -12.20
C ARG A 15 11.41 -4.73 -13.33
N CYS A 16 11.15 -3.80 -14.25
CA CYS A 16 10.36 -4.03 -15.44
C CYS A 16 11.14 -3.69 -16.71
N ILE A 17 10.80 -4.36 -17.80
CA ILE A 17 11.38 -4.15 -19.13
C ILE A 17 10.43 -3.37 -20.03
N ASN A 18 10.99 -2.49 -20.85
CA ASN A 18 10.34 -1.82 -21.96
C ASN A 18 11.33 -1.67 -23.14
N PRO A 19 10.94 -1.14 -24.32
CA PRO A 19 11.83 -1.01 -25.48
C PRO A 19 13.11 -0.20 -25.25
N TYR A 20 13.19 0.61 -24.18
CA TYR A 20 14.33 1.45 -23.85
C TYR A 20 15.30 0.78 -22.85
N GLY A 21 14.89 -0.32 -22.21
CA GLY A 21 15.72 -1.07 -21.28
C GLY A 21 14.97 -1.59 -20.06
N GLU A 22 15.72 -1.84 -19.00
CA GLU A 22 15.23 -2.38 -17.73
C GLU A 22 15.30 -1.33 -16.62
N TYR A 23 14.17 -1.07 -15.96
CA TYR A 23 14.02 0.01 -15.00
C TYR A 23 13.26 -0.45 -13.76
N MET A 24 13.50 0.21 -12.63
CA MET A 24 12.66 0.03 -11.43
C MET A 24 11.23 0.49 -11.74
N ILE A 25 10.22 -0.27 -11.27
CA ILE A 25 8.84 0.19 -11.36
C ILE A 25 8.64 1.50 -10.61
N LYS A 26 7.72 2.32 -11.12
CA LYS A 26 7.32 3.59 -10.53
C LYS A 26 5.80 3.64 -10.41
N PRO A 27 5.27 4.46 -9.49
CA PRO A 27 3.84 4.76 -9.47
C PRO A 27 3.35 5.20 -10.85
N LEU A 28 2.06 4.96 -11.10
CA LEU A 28 1.39 5.31 -12.37
C LEU A 28 1.95 4.59 -13.61
N GLN A 29 2.38 3.34 -13.44
CA GLN A 29 2.75 2.45 -14.55
C GLN A 29 1.83 1.23 -14.59
N LYS A 30 1.38 0.86 -15.80
CA LYS A 30 0.73 -0.42 -16.05
C LYS A 30 1.80 -1.45 -16.39
N VAL A 31 1.92 -2.46 -15.53
CA VAL A 31 2.92 -3.50 -15.64
C VAL A 31 2.21 -4.85 -15.75
N GLU A 32 2.61 -5.64 -16.74
CA GLU A 32 2.16 -7.01 -16.90
C GLU A 32 3.08 -7.92 -16.10
N ILE A 33 2.49 -8.68 -15.18
CA ILE A 33 3.19 -9.56 -14.26
C ILE A 33 2.60 -10.96 -14.41
N LYS A 34 3.47 -11.96 -14.58
CA LYS A 34 3.04 -13.36 -14.55
C LYS A 34 2.89 -13.81 -13.11
N LEU A 35 1.68 -14.19 -12.72
CA LEU A 35 1.39 -14.81 -11.43
C LEU A 35 1.39 -16.34 -11.60
N VAL A 36 1.95 -17.07 -10.63
CA VAL A 36 2.09 -18.53 -10.71
C VAL A 36 1.16 -19.25 -9.75
N GLU A 37 1.04 -18.76 -8.52
CA GLU A 37 0.28 -19.44 -7.48
C GLU A 37 -0.44 -18.44 -6.58
N HIS A 38 -1.70 -18.73 -6.26
CA HIS A 38 -2.44 -17.99 -5.24
C HIS A 38 -1.99 -18.47 -3.85
N ALA A 39 -1.47 -17.56 -3.04
CA ALA A 39 -0.90 -17.86 -1.72
C ALA A 39 -1.47 -16.90 -0.66
N PRO A 40 -2.80 -16.96 -0.39
CA PRO A 40 -3.48 -15.99 0.44
C PRO A 40 -3.02 -16.05 1.91
N LEU A 41 -2.98 -14.89 2.56
CA LEU A 41 -2.87 -14.75 4.01
C LEU A 41 -4.15 -14.16 4.59
N PRO A 42 -4.47 -14.35 5.89
CA PRO A 42 -5.66 -13.79 6.51
C PRO A 42 -5.80 -12.27 6.31
N ASN A 43 -4.69 -11.53 6.38
CA ASN A 43 -4.64 -10.08 6.17
C ASN A 43 -4.32 -9.66 4.73
N GLN A 44 -4.02 -10.60 3.82
CA GLN A 44 -3.71 -10.38 2.40
C GLN A 44 -4.36 -11.47 1.52
N PRO A 45 -5.69 -11.50 1.40
CA PRO A 45 -6.40 -12.54 0.65
C PRO A 45 -6.04 -12.56 -0.84
N GLU A 46 -5.55 -11.45 -1.40
CA GLU A 46 -5.11 -11.30 -2.77
C GLU A 46 -3.63 -11.66 -3.01
N LYS A 47 -2.91 -12.19 -2.01
CA LYS A 47 -1.49 -12.50 -2.15
C LYS A 47 -1.25 -13.62 -3.19
N TYR A 48 -0.37 -13.33 -4.14
CA TYR A 48 0.10 -14.27 -5.18
C TYR A 48 1.62 -14.35 -5.22
N ILE A 49 2.13 -15.52 -5.61
CA ILE A 49 3.54 -15.76 -5.96
C ILE A 49 3.80 -15.28 -7.38
N VAL A 50 4.81 -14.44 -7.54
CA VAL A 50 5.23 -13.95 -8.87
C VAL A 50 6.06 -15.01 -9.59
N GLY A 51 5.87 -15.12 -10.89
CA GLY A 51 6.63 -16.00 -11.74
C GLY A 51 8.02 -15.46 -12.08
N PRO A 52 8.89 -16.30 -12.68
CA PRO A 52 10.26 -15.93 -13.02
C PRO A 52 10.35 -15.03 -14.27
N THR A 53 9.22 -14.73 -14.92
CA THR A 53 9.20 -13.91 -16.13
C THR A 53 9.42 -12.45 -15.77
N PRO A 54 10.30 -11.72 -16.49
CA PRO A 54 10.48 -10.28 -16.29
C PRO A 54 9.15 -9.55 -16.45
N TRP A 55 8.93 -8.57 -15.59
CA TRP A 55 7.74 -7.73 -15.66
C TRP A 55 7.81 -6.84 -16.91
N VAL A 56 6.70 -6.67 -17.62
CA VAL A 56 6.69 -5.86 -18.85
C VAL A 56 5.90 -4.58 -18.61
N GLN A 57 6.56 -3.43 -18.69
CA GLN A 57 5.86 -2.15 -18.65
C GLN A 57 5.13 -1.94 -19.97
N ARG A 58 3.80 -1.85 -19.92
CA ARG A 58 2.95 -1.68 -21.11
C ARG A 58 2.60 -0.22 -21.36
N TYR A 59 2.16 0.49 -20.32
CA TYR A 59 1.64 1.85 -20.44
C TYR A 59 1.96 2.67 -19.20
N LYS A 60 1.82 3.99 -19.34
CA LYS A 60 1.77 4.93 -18.22
C LYS A 60 0.30 5.25 -17.93
N ILE A 61 -0.03 5.48 -16.67
CA ILE A 61 -1.31 6.02 -16.23
C ILE A 61 -1.12 7.54 -16.14
N GLU A 62 -1.93 8.29 -16.87
CA GLU A 62 -1.94 9.73 -16.73
C GLU A 62 -2.71 10.15 -15.49
N ALA A 63 -2.36 11.31 -14.92
CA ALA A 63 -2.85 11.71 -13.60
C ALA A 63 -4.39 11.83 -13.53
N HIS A 64 -5.02 12.22 -14.65
CA HIS A 64 -6.49 12.28 -14.77
C HIS A 64 -7.17 10.91 -14.84
N GLU A 65 -6.44 9.84 -15.18
CA GLU A 65 -6.98 8.47 -15.24
C GLU A 65 -7.03 7.82 -13.86
N VAL A 66 -6.27 8.32 -12.88
CA VAL A 66 -6.13 7.71 -11.55
C VAL A 66 -7.47 7.59 -10.82
N GLU A 67 -8.37 8.54 -11.02
CA GLU A 67 -9.74 8.52 -10.48
C GLU A 67 -10.49 7.23 -10.81
N GLY A 68 -10.25 6.67 -12.01
CA GLY A 68 -10.91 5.44 -12.47
C GLY A 68 -10.42 4.17 -11.76
N TYR A 69 -9.37 4.26 -10.94
CA TYR A 69 -8.80 3.14 -10.17
C TYR A 69 -9.03 3.28 -8.66
N LEU A 70 -9.76 4.30 -8.21
CA LEU A 70 -9.99 4.49 -6.79
C LEU A 70 -10.90 3.40 -6.22
N ASP A 71 -10.48 2.86 -5.09
CA ASP A 71 -11.33 2.05 -4.23
C ASP A 71 -12.28 2.95 -3.43
N ALA A 72 -13.45 2.40 -3.09
CA ALA A 72 -14.46 3.08 -2.28
C ALA A 72 -14.83 2.28 -1.01
N PRO A 73 -13.87 1.89 -0.16
CA PRO A 73 -14.20 1.18 1.08
C PRO A 73 -14.91 2.14 2.04
N LYS A 74 -15.79 1.61 2.89
CA LYS A 74 -16.44 2.43 3.94
C LYS A 74 -15.42 3.04 4.90
N THR A 75 -14.41 2.26 5.28
CA THR A 75 -13.30 2.64 6.16
C THR A 75 -12.02 1.96 5.69
N LEU A 76 -10.86 2.45 6.11
CA LEU A 76 -9.58 1.77 5.88
C LEU A 76 -9.40 0.63 6.89
N TRP A 77 -10.23 -0.42 6.82
CA TRP A 77 -10.28 -1.52 7.78
C TRP A 77 -10.57 -1.07 9.22
N GLY A 78 -11.45 -0.09 9.41
CA GLY A 78 -11.77 0.56 10.70
C GLY A 78 -11.07 1.91 10.88
N THR A 79 -11.18 2.50 12.06
CA THR A 79 -10.80 3.91 12.32
C THR A 79 -9.44 4.08 13.01
N ARG A 80 -8.92 3.02 13.63
CA ARG A 80 -7.57 3.04 14.26
C ARG A 80 -6.46 2.94 13.22
N ASP A 81 -5.22 3.17 13.63
CA ASP A 81 -4.01 2.99 12.81
C ASP A 81 -3.61 1.52 12.59
N ARG A 82 -4.34 0.57 13.20
CA ARG A 82 -4.06 -0.86 13.16
C ARG A 82 -5.34 -1.68 13.29
N VAL A 83 -5.24 -2.97 12.99
CA VAL A 83 -6.27 -4.00 13.21
C VAL A 83 -5.66 -5.08 14.07
N ALA A 84 -6.37 -5.58 15.08
CA ALA A 84 -5.90 -6.72 15.86
C ALA A 84 -5.93 -7.98 14.98
N TYR A 85 -4.83 -8.72 14.94
CA TYR A 85 -4.71 -9.88 14.06
C TYR A 85 -5.67 -11.00 14.48
N SER A 86 -5.92 -11.15 15.78
CA SER A 86 -6.92 -12.08 16.31
C SER A 86 -8.33 -11.84 15.76
N GLU A 87 -8.73 -10.59 15.54
CA GLU A 87 -10.02 -10.24 14.93
C GLU A 87 -10.09 -10.68 13.46
N ILE A 88 -8.96 -10.72 12.76
CA ILE A 88 -8.86 -11.20 11.38
C ILE A 88 -8.95 -12.73 11.38
N GLU A 89 -8.17 -13.41 12.23
CA GLU A 89 -8.11 -14.88 12.30
C GLU A 89 -9.45 -15.50 12.73
N ASN A 90 -10.14 -14.88 13.68
CA ASN A 90 -11.44 -15.37 14.16
C ASN A 90 -12.62 -14.96 13.26
N GLY A 91 -12.37 -14.20 12.19
CA GLY A 91 -13.37 -13.78 11.21
C GLY A 91 -14.26 -12.61 11.64
N THR A 92 -14.07 -12.04 12.84
CA THR A 92 -14.82 -10.85 13.31
C THR A 92 -14.54 -9.64 12.43
N LYS A 93 -13.31 -9.54 11.90
CA LYS A 93 -12.89 -8.54 10.93
C LYS A 93 -12.56 -9.21 9.60
N ARG A 94 -13.51 -9.15 8.67
CA ARG A 94 -13.27 -9.61 7.29
C ARG A 94 -12.34 -8.64 6.54
N ILE A 95 -11.24 -9.16 6.04
CA ILE A 95 -10.33 -8.47 5.11
C ILE A 95 -10.61 -9.00 3.70
N THR A 96 -10.98 -8.12 2.77
CA THR A 96 -11.25 -8.48 1.36
C THR A 96 -10.10 -8.12 0.42
N GLN A 97 -9.29 -7.15 0.83
CA GLN A 97 -8.03 -6.76 0.21
C GLN A 97 -7.16 -6.05 1.25
N SER A 98 -5.85 -6.04 1.04
CA SER A 98 -4.83 -5.44 1.90
C SER A 98 -4.27 -4.13 1.37
N LEU A 99 -4.72 -3.69 0.20
CA LEU A 99 -4.31 -2.45 -0.44
C LEU A 99 -5.55 -1.66 -0.87
N TYR A 100 -5.52 -0.36 -0.63
CA TYR A 100 -6.52 0.57 -1.12
C TYR A 100 -5.84 1.76 -1.81
N LEU A 101 -6.35 2.15 -2.98
CA LEU A 101 -6.07 3.43 -3.59
C LEU A 101 -7.26 4.36 -3.35
N VAL A 102 -7.12 5.36 -2.48
CA VAL A 102 -8.25 6.20 -2.04
C VAL A 102 -7.96 7.67 -2.22
N ARG A 103 -9.01 8.43 -2.52
CA ARG A 103 -9.01 9.89 -2.36
C ARG A 103 -9.37 10.25 -0.92
N VAL A 104 -8.57 11.12 -0.33
CA VAL A 104 -8.72 11.61 1.05
C VAL A 104 -8.80 13.13 1.06
N ASP A 105 -9.40 13.64 2.12
CA ASP A 105 -9.54 15.07 2.37
C ASP A 105 -8.53 15.55 3.39
N LYS A 106 -8.17 16.85 3.32
CA LYS A 106 -7.35 17.53 4.33
C LYS A 106 -6.01 16.83 4.61
N LEU A 107 -5.40 16.26 3.56
CA LEU A 107 -4.11 15.59 3.68
C LEU A 107 -3.02 16.56 4.17
N LYS A 108 -2.36 16.19 5.26
CA LYS A 108 -1.18 16.87 5.81
C LYS A 108 -0.07 15.86 6.02
N ILE A 109 1.08 16.12 5.41
CA ILE A 109 2.30 15.34 5.62
C ILE A 109 3.20 16.09 6.60
N GLN A 110 3.64 15.42 7.66
CA GLN A 110 4.55 16.00 8.64
C GLN A 110 5.42 14.92 9.29
N LYS A 111 6.49 15.34 9.97
CA LYS A 111 7.28 14.43 10.81
C LYS A 111 6.78 14.45 12.24
N ASN A 112 6.79 13.29 12.90
CA ASN A 112 6.57 13.21 14.34
C ASN A 112 7.85 13.53 15.13
N GLU A 113 7.76 13.48 16.46
CA GLU A 113 8.87 13.72 17.40
C GLU A 113 10.06 12.78 17.20
N ARG A 114 9.84 11.60 16.59
CA ARG A 114 10.88 10.62 16.26
C ARG A 114 11.45 10.82 14.85
N ASN A 115 11.20 11.96 14.22
CA ASN A 115 11.63 12.30 12.86
C ASN A 115 11.12 11.30 11.79
N LYS A 116 9.97 10.65 12.05
CA LYS A 116 9.30 9.73 11.11
C LYS A 116 8.12 10.42 10.42
N TRP A 117 7.96 10.17 9.13
CA TRP A 117 6.87 10.75 8.34
C TRP A 117 5.50 10.19 8.73
N ARG A 118 4.50 11.08 8.78
CA ARG A 118 3.10 10.82 9.10
C ARG A 118 2.21 11.52 8.09
N ALA A 119 1.14 10.84 7.71
CA ALA A 119 0.04 11.40 6.92
C ALA A 119 -1.19 11.52 7.81
N LEU A 120 -1.67 12.75 7.94
CA LEU A 120 -2.87 13.08 8.69
C LEU A 120 -3.94 13.50 7.69
N PHE A 121 -5.11 12.86 7.69
CA PHE A 121 -6.14 13.10 6.70
C PHE A 121 -7.52 12.67 7.20
N SER A 122 -8.56 13.05 6.46
CA SER A 122 -9.92 12.57 6.65
C SER A 122 -10.34 11.68 5.49
N PHE A 123 -11.03 10.58 5.79
CA PHE A 123 -11.59 9.69 4.77
C PHE A 123 -12.97 9.21 5.24
N ASN A 124 -14.01 9.46 4.43
CA ASN A 124 -15.40 9.14 4.75
C ASN A 124 -15.88 9.63 6.14
N GLY A 125 -15.36 10.78 6.59
CA GLY A 125 -15.70 11.39 7.89
C GLY A 125 -14.84 10.92 9.06
N ASP A 126 -14.04 9.86 8.90
CA ASP A 126 -13.09 9.39 9.91
C ASP A 126 -11.74 10.08 9.75
N PHE A 127 -11.10 10.39 10.89
CA PHE A 127 -9.74 10.96 10.91
C PHE A 127 -8.69 9.87 11.07
N TYR A 128 -7.63 9.96 10.26
CA TYR A 128 -6.52 9.02 10.24
C TYR A 128 -5.20 9.76 10.45
N ASP A 129 -4.34 9.15 11.28
CA ASP A 129 -2.92 9.49 11.41
C ASP A 129 -2.13 8.21 11.19
N LEU A 130 -1.50 8.09 10.02
CA LEU A 130 -0.82 6.87 9.57
C LEU A 130 0.68 7.14 9.31
N PRO A 131 1.55 6.16 9.59
CA PRO A 131 2.95 6.23 9.17
C PRO A 131 3.07 6.23 7.63
N VAL A 132 4.04 6.97 7.11
CA VAL A 132 4.37 6.99 5.69
C VAL A 132 5.68 6.23 5.48
N THR A 133 5.67 5.24 4.59
CA THR A 133 6.87 4.48 4.19
C THR A 133 7.38 4.87 2.82
N ASP A 134 6.72 5.80 2.13
CA ASP A 134 7.19 6.35 0.86
C ASP A 134 8.61 6.96 1.05
N PRO A 135 9.65 6.42 0.38
CA PRO A 135 11.02 6.92 0.51
C PRO A 135 11.20 8.34 -0.05
N HIS A 136 10.19 8.87 -0.73
CA HIS A 136 10.17 10.21 -1.33
C HIS A 136 9.10 11.11 -0.70
N ALA A 137 8.67 10.80 0.52
CA ALA A 137 7.69 11.58 1.30
C ALA A 137 8.02 13.10 1.38
N ASP A 138 9.29 13.46 1.34
CA ASP A 138 9.78 14.85 1.35
C ASP A 138 9.38 15.64 0.10
N ARG A 139 9.32 14.99 -1.07
CA ARG A 139 9.04 15.62 -2.37
C ARG A 139 7.59 16.06 -2.51
N HIS A 140 6.69 15.36 -1.83
CA HIS A 140 5.24 15.63 -1.87
C HIS A 140 4.83 16.94 -1.19
N LEU A 141 5.72 17.56 -0.41
CA LEU A 141 5.46 18.84 0.25
C LEU A 141 5.47 20.05 -0.71
N GLN A 142 6.01 19.90 -1.93
CA GLN A 142 6.34 21.04 -2.78
C GLN A 142 5.37 21.32 -3.94
N ASN A 143 4.51 20.37 -4.36
CA ASN A 143 3.59 20.58 -5.49
C ASN A 143 2.22 19.91 -5.28
N PRO A 144 1.14 20.68 -5.07
CA PRO A 144 -0.09 20.16 -4.48
C PRO A 144 -1.15 19.59 -5.44
N GLN A 145 -0.90 19.50 -6.75
CA GLN A 145 -2.00 19.34 -7.70
C GLN A 145 -2.77 18.00 -7.62
N HIS A 146 -2.28 16.97 -6.91
CA HIS A 146 -2.97 15.68 -6.74
C HIS A 146 -2.98 15.20 -5.27
N GLN A 147 -2.60 16.09 -4.33
CA GLN A 147 -2.45 15.80 -2.90
C GLN A 147 -3.78 15.35 -2.28
N GLY A 148 -3.96 14.04 -2.23
CA GLY A 148 -5.18 13.45 -1.70
C GLY A 148 -5.39 12.03 -2.18
N ILE A 149 -4.67 11.56 -3.20
CA ILE A 149 -4.70 10.14 -3.54
C ILE A 149 -3.61 9.41 -2.75
N LEU A 150 -4.02 8.46 -1.92
CA LEU A 150 -3.13 7.64 -1.10
C LEU A 150 -3.27 6.17 -1.50
N CYS A 151 -2.13 5.52 -1.68
CA CYS A 151 -2.04 4.07 -1.61
C CYS A 151 -1.83 3.68 -0.15
N VAL A 152 -2.85 3.10 0.48
CA VAL A 152 -2.82 2.67 1.88
C VAL A 152 -2.75 1.14 1.93
N SER A 153 -1.77 0.61 2.65
CA SER A 153 -1.59 -0.83 2.85
C SER A 153 -1.91 -1.26 4.27
N LEU A 154 -2.36 -2.49 4.41
CA LEU A 154 -2.46 -3.23 5.67
C LEU A 154 -1.24 -4.14 5.79
N GLY A 155 -0.34 -3.79 6.71
CA GLY A 155 0.93 -4.46 6.93
C GLY A 155 0.78 -5.90 7.43
N GLU A 156 1.93 -6.58 7.47
CA GLU A 156 2.02 -7.94 8.00
C GLU A 156 1.74 -8.01 9.50
N LYS A 157 1.52 -9.24 9.99
CA LYS A 157 1.36 -9.54 11.41
C LYS A 157 2.61 -9.09 12.17
N PHE A 158 2.45 -8.16 13.10
CA PHE A 158 3.55 -7.66 13.91
C PHE A 158 3.17 -7.63 15.39
N ARG A 159 4.03 -8.18 16.25
CA ARG A 159 3.91 -8.07 17.71
C ARG A 159 4.73 -6.90 18.22
N PRO A 160 4.11 -5.81 18.71
CA PRO A 160 4.84 -4.74 19.36
C PRO A 160 5.54 -5.25 20.62
N GLN A 161 6.72 -4.72 20.91
CA GLN A 161 7.42 -5.05 22.15
C GLN A 161 6.55 -4.75 23.37
N GLY A 162 6.39 -5.74 24.26
CA GLY A 162 5.54 -5.64 25.45
C GLY A 162 4.04 -5.79 25.20
N SER A 163 3.63 -6.18 23.99
CA SER A 163 2.24 -6.55 23.67
C SER A 163 2.09 -8.07 23.65
N GLU A 164 0.98 -8.57 24.22
CA GLU A 164 0.52 -9.95 24.05
C GLU A 164 -0.28 -10.15 22.75
N GLU A 165 -0.71 -9.04 22.13
CA GLU A 165 -1.52 -9.03 20.91
C GLU A 165 -0.67 -8.71 19.67
N ASP A 166 -0.99 -9.39 18.57
CA ASP A 166 -0.44 -9.13 17.24
C ASP A 166 -1.32 -8.14 16.47
N TYR A 167 -0.73 -7.24 15.70
CA TYR A 167 -1.46 -6.24 14.93
C TYR A 167 -1.00 -6.20 13.48
N CYS A 168 -1.94 -5.91 12.58
CA CYS A 168 -1.65 -5.43 11.23
C CYS A 168 -1.78 -3.90 11.22
N TYR A 169 -0.67 -3.20 10.97
CA TYR A 169 -0.64 -1.74 10.95
C TYR A 169 -1.04 -1.19 9.58
N LYS A 170 -1.76 -0.08 9.57
CA LYS A 170 -2.12 0.65 8.34
C LYS A 170 -1.01 1.63 8.03
N ILE A 171 -0.62 1.70 6.77
CA ILE A 171 0.55 2.47 6.34
C ILE A 171 0.21 3.19 5.03
N VAL A 172 0.65 4.43 4.88
CA VAL A 172 0.65 5.09 3.56
C VAL A 172 1.90 4.64 2.81
N ALA A 173 1.70 3.75 1.84
CA ALA A 173 2.76 3.15 1.04
C ALA A 173 3.24 4.07 -0.08
N ALA A 174 2.33 4.86 -0.66
CA ALA A 174 2.65 5.88 -1.67
C ALA A 174 1.65 7.04 -1.61
N ILE A 175 2.14 8.24 -1.91
CA ILE A 175 1.32 9.43 -2.18
C ILE A 175 1.39 9.65 -3.69
N ILE A 176 0.23 9.81 -4.33
CA ILE A 176 0.10 9.92 -5.80
C ILE A 176 -0.21 11.35 -6.20
#